data_AF-A0A4Q3AN82-F1
#
_entry.id   AF-A0A4Q3AN82-F1
#
_cell.length_a   1.000
_cell.length_b   1.000
_cell.length_c   1.000
_cell.angle_alpha   90.00
_cell.angle_beta   90.00
_cell.angle_gamma   90.00
#
_symmetry.space_group_name_H-M   'P 1'
#
loop_
_entity.id
_entity.type
_entity.pdbx_description
1 polymer ?
#
loop_
_entity_poly.entity_id
_entity_poly.type
_entity_poly.pdbx_seq_one_letter_code
_entity_poly.pdbx_strand_id
1 'polypeptide(L)' 'MRTRIIPAADVLAAHEQAALEVGELRRKGIHCHVEEHAGREGPQVDVVQDSQPEAEESQARREEPG' A
#
# COMPACT_ATOMS: atom_id res chain seq x y z
N MET A 1 -2.17 -4.17 13.43
CA MET A 1 -1.76 -3.72 12.09
C MET A 1 -0.87 -4.80 11.47
N ARG A 2 -1.28 -5.37 10.34
CA ARG A 2 -0.55 -6.42 9.61
C ARG A 2 -0.30 -5.91 8.19
N THR A 3 0.96 -5.94 7.75
CA THR A 3 1.38 -5.45 6.44
C THR A 3 1.98 -6.59 5.63
N ARG A 4 1.62 -6.68 4.34
CA ARG A 4 2.23 -7.60 3.38
C ARG A 4 3.04 -6.80 2.36
N ILE A 5 4.34 -7.07 2.31
CA ILE A 5 5.29 -6.40 1.41
C ILE A 5 5.37 -7.18 0.10
N ILE A 6 5.22 -6.50 -1.04
CA ILE A 6 5.42 -7.05 -2.37
C ILE A 6 6.58 -6.30 -3.04
N PRO A 7 7.75 -6.95 -3.22
CA PRO A 7 8.90 -6.30 -3.86
C PRO A 7 8.60 -6.04 -5.34
N ALA A 8 8.81 -4.80 -5.80
CA ALA A 8 8.47 -4.39 -7.17
C ALA A 8 9.68 -4.52 -8.12
N ALA A 9 10.23 -5.75 -8.21
CA ALA A 9 11.17 -6.09 -9.28
C ALA A 9 10.54 -5.88 -10.67
N ASP A 10 9.22 -6.09 -10.75
CA ASP A 10 8.34 -5.62 -11.80
C ASP A 10 7.18 -4.86 -11.12
N VAL A 11 7.09 -3.56 -11.40
CA VAL A 11 6.10 -2.65 -10.80
C VAL A 11 4.68 -3.06 -11.15
N LEU A 12 4.44 -3.45 -12.41
CA LEU A 12 3.11 -3.84 -12.86
C LEU A 12 2.67 -5.13 -12.14
N ALA A 13 3.57 -6.13 -12.09
CA ALA A 13 3.28 -7.38 -11.39
C ALA A 13 3.01 -7.17 -9.89
N ALA A 14 3.74 -6.25 -9.24
CA ALA A 14 3.53 -5.93 -7.83
C ALA A 14 2.16 -5.28 -7.59
N HIS A 15 1.73 -4.36 -8.46
CA HIS A 15 0.39 -3.76 -8.39
C HIS A 15 -0.72 -4.77 -8.66
N GLU A 16 -0.53 -5.69 -9.62
CA GLU A 16 -1.50 -6.76 -9.89
C GLU A 16 -1.67 -7.67 -8.66
N GLN A 17 -0.57 -8.05 -8.01
CA GLN A 17 -0.61 -8.84 -6.79
C GLN A 17 -1.27 -8.08 -5.62
N ALA A 18 -0.97 -6.79 -5.45
CA ALA A 18 -1.60 -5.96 -4.44
C ALA A 18 -3.11 -5.83 -4.66
N ALA A 19 -3.55 -5.64 -5.92
CA ALA A 19 -4.96 -5.56 -6.28
C ALA A 19 -5.72 -6.86 -5.98
N LEU A 20 -5.11 -8.02 -6.24
CA LEU A 20 -5.67 -9.33 -5.90
C LEU A 20 -5.85 -9.48 -4.38
N GLU A 21 -4.82 -9.17 -3.60
CA GLU A 21 -4.85 -9.25 -2.13
C GLU A 21 -5.92 -8.32 -1.54
N VAL A 22 -5.96 -7.06 -1.98
CA VAL A 22 -7.00 -6.09 -1.57
C VAL A 22 -8.39 -6.62 -1.90
N GLY A 23 -8.58 -7.21 -3.07
CA GLY A 23 -9.84 -7.82 -3.47
C GLY A 23 -10.24 -8.99 -2.55
N GLU A 24 -9.29 -9.82 -2.13
CA GLU A 24 -9.55 -10.90 -1.17
C GLU A 24 -9.89 -10.37 0.23
N LEU A 25 -9.17 -9.36 0.71
CA LEU A 25 -9.38 -8.75 2.02
C LEU A 25 -10.73 -8.03 2.09
N ARG A 26 -11.08 -7.26 1.06
CA ARG A 26 -12.39 -6.60 0.97
C ARG A 26 -13.55 -7.59 0.92
N ARG A 27 -13.40 -8.71 0.21
CA ARG A 27 -14.41 -9.79 0.23
C ARG A 27 -14.60 -10.42 1.61
N LYS A 28 -13.58 -10.35 2.48
CA LYS A 28 -13.63 -10.79 3.87
C LYS A 28 -14.11 -9.69 4.84
N GLY A 29 -14.51 -8.52 4.31
CA GLY A 29 -14.94 -7.37 5.12
C GLY A 29 -13.79 -6.65 5.83
N ILE A 30 -12.55 -6.87 5.40
CA ILE A 30 -11.36 -6.26 6.01
C ILE A 30 -11.06 -4.93 5.29
N HIS A 31 -10.98 -3.84 6.05
CA HIS A 31 -10.56 -2.55 5.54
C HIS A 31 -9.05 -2.59 5.24
N CYS A 32 -8.66 -2.14 4.06
CA CYS A 32 -7.27 -2.15 3.62
C CYS A 32 -7.04 -1.10 2.54
N HIS A 33 -5.79 -0.64 2.47
CA HIS A 33 -5.28 0.28 1.46
C HIS A 33 -3.89 -0.18 0.98
N VAL A 34 -3.41 0.46 -0.09
CA VAL A 34 -2.12 0.17 -0.70
C VAL A 34 -1.21 1.38 -0.53
N GLU A 35 0.01 1.15 -0.07
CA GLU A 35 1.06 2.15 0.01
C GLU A 35 2.20 1.77 -0.96
N GLU A 36 2.84 2.79 -1.56
CA GLU A 36 3.98 2.62 -2.45
C GLU A 36 5.20 3.26 -1.82
N HIS A 37 6.29 2.50 -1.68
CA HIS A 37 7.52 3.01 -1.09
C HIS A 37 8.69 2.84 -2.05
N ALA A 38 9.53 3.88 -2.13
CA ALA A 38 10.88 3.76 -2.71
C ALA A 38 11.83 3.28 -1.60
N GLY A 39 11.83 1.98 -1.36
CA GLY A 39 12.71 1.35 -0.38
C GLY A 39 14.17 1.39 -0.82
N ARG A 40 15.07 1.12 0.13
CA ARG A 40 16.53 1.06 -0.11
C ARG A 40 16.92 -0.03 -1.12
N GLU A 41 16.04 -1.01 -1.34
CA GLU A 41 16.21 -2.16 -2.24
C GLU A 41 15.42 -2.02 -3.56
N GLY A 42 14.72 -0.90 -3.75
CA GLY A 42 13.89 -0.63 -4.93
C GLY A 42 12.45 -0.26 -4.58
N PRO A 43 11.61 0.00 -5.60
CA PRO A 43 10.19 0.21 -5.38
C PRO A 43 9.56 -1.02 -4.73
N GLN A 44 8.62 -0.80 -3.82
CA GLN A 44 7.83 -1.85 -3.17
C GLN A 44 6.39 -1.37 -3.00
N VAL A 45 5.47 -2.34 -3.02
CA VAL A 45 4.04 -2.10 -2.80
C VAL A 45 3.62 -2.83 -1.53
N ASP A 46 3.03 -2.09 -0.62
CA ASP A 46 2.61 -2.57 0.69
C ASP A 46 1.08 -2.61 0.77
N VAL A 47 0.52 -3.77 1.10
CA VAL A 47 -0.91 -3.89 1.40
C VAL A 47 -1.10 -3.83 2.90
N VAL A 48 -1.75 -2.78 3.37
CA VAL A 48 -1.93 -2.46 4.78
C VAL A 48 -3.36 -2.77 5.20
N GLN A 49 -3.50 -3.63 6.21
CA GLN A 49 -4.79 -3.89 6.85
C GLN A 49 -5.03 -2.87 7.95
N ASP A 50 -6.07 -2.05 7.77
CA ASP A 50 -6.54 -1.11 8.77
C ASP A 50 -7.11 -1.88 9.96
N SER A 51 -6.58 -1.62 11.15
CA SER A 51 -7.13 -2.17 12.39
C SER A 51 -8.08 -1.20 13.08
N GLN A 52 -8.31 0.00 12.53
CA GLN A 52 -9.30 0.99 12.97
C GLN A 52 -9.76 1.81 11.75
N PRO A 53 -10.95 2.44 11.78
CA PRO A 53 -11.31 3.43 10.77
C PRO A 53 -10.55 4.74 11.04
N GLU A 54 -9.24 4.76 10.76
CA GLU A 54 -8.46 6.01 10.83
C GLU A 54 -8.63 6.78 9.53
N ALA A 55 -9.43 7.84 9.64
CA ALA A 55 -9.48 8.91 8.70
C ALA A 55 -8.15 9.68 8.76
N GLU A 56 -7.16 9.31 7.97
CA GLU A 56 -5.95 10.13 7.86
C GLU A 56 -5.37 10.11 6.44
N GLU A 57 -5.52 11.29 5.81
CA GLU A 57 -4.52 11.97 4.99
C GLU A 57 -3.76 11.14 3.95
N SER A 58 -4.43 10.88 2.82
CA SER A 58 -3.74 10.73 1.54
C SER A 58 -3.89 12.00 0.71
N GLN A 59 -2.93 12.93 0.85
CA GLN A 59 -2.33 13.61 -0.30
C GLN A 59 -1.03 14.33 0.09
N ALA A 60 0.08 13.65 -0.16
CA ALA A 60 1.40 14.24 -0.27
C ALA A 60 1.51 15.22 -1.46
N ARG A 61 2.47 16.16 -1.35
CA ARG A 61 2.95 17.22 -2.28
C ARG A 61 2.34 18.61 -2.03
N ARG A 62 3.11 19.63 -1.66
CA ARG A 62 4.38 20.11 -2.28
C ARG A 62 5.35 20.64 -1.20
N GLU A 63 6.57 20.13 -1.15
CA GLU A 63 7.82 20.80 -1.59
C GLU A 63 8.21 22.06 -0.76
N GLU A 64 9.06 21.82 0.25
CA GLU A 64 10.32 22.52 0.63
C GLU A 64 10.33 24.01 1.10
N PRO A 65 11.36 24.41 1.90
CA PRO A 65 11.35 25.60 2.77
C PRO A 65 12.00 26.85 2.13
N GLY A 66 11.64 28.03 2.64
CA GLY A 66 12.29 29.31 2.34
C GLY A 66 12.15 30.30 3.49
#